data_AF-A0A8I1LKQ8-F1
#
_entry.id   AF-A0A8I1LKQ8-F1
#
_cell.length_a   1.000
_cell.length_b   1.000
_cell.length_c   1.000
_cell.angle_alpha   90.00
_cell.angle_beta   90.00
_cell.angle_gamma   90.00
#
_symmetry.space_group_name_H-M   'P 1'
#
loop_
_entity.id
_entity.type
_entity.pdbx_description
1 polymer ?
#
loop_
_entity_poly.entity_id
_entity_poly.type
_entity_poly.pdbx_seq_one_letter_code
_entity_poly.pdbx_strand_id
1 'polypeptide(L)'
;MATPWIAALFALFIWWFSTGAILYVVRRAENRPGCHGRAVMWGLPALVAGTVATTLSLSMPSVAGVYLGFLGALAIWGWIELAFLTGIVTGPNRTPLAEGHSEWGRFLKATGTVAYHEALLLAGFLTLVLAAPAAENTIAAWTFGVLYIARISAKLNLYFGVPRINTEFIPTPLAHLPSHFRIARMNWVFPLSIAGLTLAVVVGVQALGVATSPAETAGIALVTALTALALLEHWLMVLPLPDARLWRWMLPEPKAPQR
;
A
#
# COMPACT_ATOMS: atom_id res chain seq x y z
N MET A 1 -14.32 10.40 -18.99
CA MET A 1 -13.26 10.14 -17.98
C MET A 1 -13.14 11.23 -16.91
N ALA A 2 -13.84 12.37 -17.00
CA ALA A 2 -13.82 13.39 -15.94
C ALA A 2 -14.93 13.22 -14.89
N THR A 3 -15.76 12.18 -15.02
CA THR A 3 -16.90 11.97 -14.13
C THR A 3 -16.43 11.29 -12.84
N PRO A 4 -16.75 11.82 -11.65
CA PRO A 4 -16.19 11.33 -10.38
C PRO A 4 -16.36 9.84 -10.14
N TRP A 5 -17.51 9.27 -10.51
CA TRP A 5 -17.79 7.84 -10.35
C TRP A 5 -16.95 6.96 -11.27
N ILE A 6 -16.60 7.42 -12.48
CA ILE A 6 -15.69 6.70 -13.38
C ILE A 6 -14.28 6.67 -12.79
N ALA A 7 -13.80 7.80 -12.25
CA ALA A 7 -12.51 7.86 -11.57
C ALA A 7 -12.47 6.95 -10.33
N ALA A 8 -13.53 6.95 -9.52
CA ALA A 8 -13.62 6.08 -8.35
C ALA A 8 -13.62 4.58 -8.72
N LEU A 9 -14.42 4.17 -9.71
CA LEU A 9 -14.44 2.80 -10.21
C LEU A 9 -13.09 2.40 -10.82
N PHE A 10 -12.44 3.31 -11.53
CA PHE A 10 -11.10 3.10 -12.06
C PHE A 10 -10.07 2.88 -10.95
N ALA A 11 -10.06 3.73 -9.92
CA ALA A 11 -9.18 3.58 -8.77
C ALA A 11 -9.41 2.25 -8.04
N LEU A 12 -10.67 1.87 -7.81
CA LEU A 12 -11.05 0.58 -7.23
C LEU A 12 -10.54 -0.59 -8.08
N PHE A 13 -10.78 -0.56 -9.39
CA PHE A 13 -10.35 -1.62 -10.30
C PHE A 13 -8.84 -1.76 -10.32
N ILE A 14 -8.11 -0.64 -10.45
CA ILE A 14 -6.65 -0.66 -10.49
C ILE A 14 -6.08 -1.13 -9.17
N TRP A 15 -6.57 -0.63 -8.02
CA TRP A 15 -6.12 -1.06 -6.70
C TRP A 15 -6.34 -2.56 -6.49
N TRP A 16 -7.51 -3.07 -6.86
CA TRP A 16 -7.84 -4.49 -6.78
C TRP A 16 -6.90 -5.30 -7.69
N PHE A 17 -6.82 -4.93 -8.96
CA PHE A 17 -6.02 -5.64 -9.95
C PHE A 17 -4.53 -5.63 -9.62
N SER A 18 -3.97 -4.48 -9.21
CA SER A 18 -2.54 -4.35 -8.86
C SER A 18 -2.18 -5.20 -7.65
N THR A 19 -3.02 -5.19 -6.61
CA THR A 19 -2.82 -5.99 -5.40
C THR A 19 -2.84 -7.49 -5.75
N GLY A 20 -3.84 -7.92 -6.53
CA GLY A 20 -3.93 -9.30 -7.00
C GLY A 20 -2.75 -9.72 -7.89
N ALA A 21 -2.31 -8.86 -8.80
CA ALA A 21 -1.19 -9.13 -9.70
C ALA A 21 0.13 -9.30 -8.94
N ILE A 22 0.41 -8.42 -7.96
CA ILE A 22 1.61 -8.51 -7.12
C ILE A 22 1.60 -9.83 -6.33
N LEU A 23 0.47 -10.16 -5.68
CA LEU A 23 0.35 -11.41 -4.92
C LEU A 23 0.50 -12.64 -5.81
N TYR A 24 -0.07 -12.63 -7.02
CA TYR A 24 0.09 -13.72 -7.98
C TYR A 24 1.56 -13.94 -8.37
N VAL A 25 2.29 -12.85 -8.68
CA VAL A 25 3.71 -12.91 -9.03
C VAL A 25 4.54 -13.45 -7.88
N VAL A 26 4.30 -12.97 -6.66
CA VAL A 26 5.00 -13.41 -5.45
C VAL A 26 4.77 -14.90 -5.20
N ARG A 27 3.51 -15.36 -5.20
CA ARG A 27 3.17 -16.78 -5.02
C ARG A 27 3.79 -17.68 -6.08
N ARG A 28 3.79 -17.25 -7.34
CA ARG A 28 4.46 -17.98 -8.43
C ARG A 28 5.97 -18.07 -8.21
N ALA A 29 6.57 -17.07 -7.58
CA ALA A 29 7.98 -17.05 -7.23
C ALA A 29 8.32 -17.94 -6.02
N GLU A 30 7.39 -18.14 -5.07
CA GLU A 30 7.59 -19.01 -3.90
C GLU A 30 7.82 -20.48 -4.27
N ASN A 31 7.13 -20.97 -5.30
CA ASN A 31 7.20 -22.37 -5.70
C ASN A 31 8.53 -22.77 -6.40
N ARG A 32 9.50 -21.86 -6.54
CA ARG A 32 10.76 -22.12 -7.27
C ARG A 32 11.96 -21.35 -6.68
N PRO A 33 13.07 -22.03 -6.32
CA PRO A 33 14.28 -21.37 -5.83
C PRO A 33 14.86 -20.39 -6.87
N GLY A 34 15.28 -19.19 -6.43
CA GLY A 34 15.84 -18.13 -7.30
C GLY A 34 14.81 -17.30 -8.09
N CYS A 35 13.50 -17.56 -7.98
CA CYS A 35 12.49 -16.76 -8.67
C CYS A 35 12.18 -15.41 -8.03
N HIS A 36 12.45 -15.22 -6.73
CA HIS A 36 12.22 -13.96 -6.03
C HIS A 36 13.02 -12.79 -6.66
N GLY A 37 14.32 -13.01 -6.90
CA GLY A 37 15.20 -12.06 -7.62
C GLY A 37 14.71 -11.72 -9.01
N ARG A 38 14.33 -12.76 -9.78
CA ARG A 38 13.78 -12.59 -11.13
C ARG A 38 12.49 -11.80 -11.12
N ALA A 39 11.57 -12.05 -10.19
CA ALA A 39 10.30 -11.33 -10.12
C ALA A 39 10.50 -9.81 -9.98
N VAL A 40 11.45 -9.38 -9.14
CA VAL A 40 11.77 -7.95 -8.98
C VAL A 40 12.47 -7.38 -10.21
N MET A 41 13.37 -8.15 -10.84
CA MET A 41 14.00 -7.74 -12.11
C MET A 41 12.97 -7.58 -13.24
N TRP A 42 12.04 -8.53 -13.38
CA TRP A 42 10.95 -8.46 -14.37
C TRP A 42 9.95 -7.34 -14.04
N GLY A 43 9.90 -6.88 -12.79
CA GLY A 43 9.15 -5.71 -12.38
C GLY A 43 9.82 -4.38 -12.74
N LEU A 44 11.13 -4.33 -13.01
CA LEU A 44 11.85 -3.07 -13.30
C LEU A 44 11.25 -2.23 -14.43
N PRO A 45 10.75 -2.82 -15.55
CA PRO A 45 10.06 -2.04 -16.56
C PRO A 45 8.85 -1.26 -16.03
N ALA A 46 8.13 -1.79 -15.03
CA ALA A 46 7.02 -1.09 -14.40
C ALA A 46 7.50 0.11 -13.56
N LEU A 47 8.64 -0.02 -12.86
CA LEU A 47 9.27 1.10 -12.17
C LEU A 47 9.69 2.20 -13.16
N VAL A 48 10.40 1.82 -14.22
CA VAL A 48 10.87 2.77 -15.25
C VAL A 48 9.70 3.46 -15.93
N ALA A 49 8.70 2.71 -16.37
CA ALA A 49 7.49 3.25 -16.97
C ALA A 49 6.74 4.16 -15.98
N GLY A 50 6.67 3.77 -14.71
CA GLY A 50 6.07 4.57 -13.64
C GLY A 50 6.78 5.91 -13.41
N THR A 51 8.11 5.90 -13.39
CA THR A 51 8.93 7.12 -13.30
C THR A 51 8.74 8.01 -14.51
N VAL A 52 8.81 7.46 -15.73
CA VAL A 52 8.59 8.23 -16.96
C VAL A 52 7.18 8.83 -16.98
N ALA A 53 6.15 8.03 -16.71
CA ALA A 53 4.76 8.49 -16.64
C ALA A 53 4.58 9.62 -15.61
N THR A 54 5.18 9.47 -14.43
CA THR A 54 5.14 10.49 -13.38
C THR A 54 5.84 11.77 -13.84
N THR A 55 7.05 11.69 -14.38
CA THR A 55 7.79 12.87 -14.85
C THR A 55 7.06 13.62 -15.97
N LEU A 56 6.48 12.90 -16.95
CA LEU A 56 5.68 13.51 -18.00
C LEU A 56 4.41 14.15 -17.44
N SER A 57 3.79 13.54 -16.43
CA SER A 57 2.56 14.07 -15.84
C SER A 57 2.73 15.42 -15.15
N LEU A 58 3.93 15.75 -14.65
CA LEU A 58 4.20 16.97 -13.87
C LEU A 58 3.88 18.25 -14.64
N SER A 59 4.07 18.26 -15.96
CA SER A 59 3.83 19.40 -16.85
C SER A 59 2.53 19.27 -17.66
N MET A 60 1.60 18.40 -17.23
CA MET A 60 0.34 18.16 -17.94
C MET A 60 -0.88 18.47 -17.05
N PRO A 61 -1.44 19.70 -17.12
CA PRO A 61 -2.63 20.11 -16.38
C PRO A 61 -3.91 19.65 -17.08
N SER A 62 -3.92 18.39 -17.53
CA SER A 62 -5.04 17.80 -18.27
C SER A 62 -5.54 16.54 -17.57
N VAL A 63 -6.75 16.09 -17.90
CA VAL A 63 -7.30 14.83 -17.37
C VAL A 63 -6.37 13.66 -17.69
N ALA A 64 -5.77 13.63 -18.88
CA ALA A 64 -4.80 12.59 -19.25
C ALA A 64 -3.55 12.63 -18.36
N GLY A 65 -3.02 13.83 -18.08
CA GLY A 65 -1.91 14.02 -17.14
C GLY A 65 -2.25 13.52 -15.74
N VAL A 66 -3.46 13.75 -15.26
CA VAL A 66 -3.94 13.27 -13.95
C VAL A 66 -3.93 11.74 -13.88
N TYR A 67 -4.51 11.05 -14.86
CA TYR A 67 -4.49 9.59 -14.90
C TYR A 67 -3.08 9.03 -15.07
N LEU A 68 -2.23 9.69 -15.87
CA LEU A 68 -0.85 9.28 -16.09
C LEU A 68 -0.02 9.38 -14.80
N GLY A 69 -0.16 10.48 -14.06
CA GLY A 69 0.52 10.67 -12.78
C GLY A 69 0.03 9.70 -11.70
N PHE A 70 -1.28 9.43 -11.64
CA PHE A 70 -1.86 8.45 -10.74
C PHE A 70 -1.34 7.03 -11.02
N LEU A 71 -1.38 6.59 -12.28
CA LEU A 71 -0.84 5.28 -12.69
C LEU A 71 0.68 5.19 -12.50
N GLY A 72 1.39 6.28 -12.76
CA GLY A 72 2.84 6.37 -12.56
C GLY A 72 3.22 6.16 -11.08
N ALA A 73 2.55 6.87 -10.17
CA ALA A 73 2.75 6.71 -8.74
C ALA A 73 2.44 5.28 -8.26
N LEU A 74 1.35 4.67 -8.76
CA LEU A 74 1.00 3.29 -8.44
C LEU A 74 1.99 2.26 -8.99
N ALA A 75 2.57 2.49 -10.17
CA ALA A 75 3.57 1.59 -10.73
C ALA A 75 4.89 1.64 -9.93
N ILE A 76 5.33 2.84 -9.52
CA ILE A 76 6.49 3.00 -8.62
C ILE A 76 6.20 2.31 -7.29
N TRP A 77 5.06 2.60 -6.67
CA TRP A 77 4.64 1.99 -5.41
C TRP A 77 4.57 0.45 -5.52
N GLY A 78 3.91 -0.06 -6.55
CA GLY A 78 3.72 -1.50 -6.77
C GLY A 78 5.04 -2.25 -6.95
N TRP A 79 6.03 -1.63 -7.60
CA TRP A 79 7.37 -2.22 -7.70
C TRP A 79 8.07 -2.28 -6.33
N ILE A 80 7.99 -1.22 -5.54
CA ILE A 80 8.55 -1.19 -4.17
C ILE A 80 7.90 -2.26 -3.29
N GLU A 81 6.58 -2.41 -3.38
CA GLU A 81 5.84 -3.47 -2.68
C GLU A 81 6.22 -4.87 -3.14
N LEU A 82 6.39 -5.08 -4.45
CA LEU A 82 6.88 -6.36 -4.99
C LEU A 82 8.28 -6.69 -4.46
N ALA A 83 9.18 -5.71 -4.39
CA ALA A 83 10.54 -5.88 -3.85
C ALA A 83 10.54 -6.22 -2.36
N PHE A 84 9.58 -5.67 -1.60
CA PHE A 84 9.37 -5.99 -0.20
C PHE A 84 8.80 -7.40 0.01
N LEU A 85 7.71 -7.73 -0.69
CA LEU A 85 7.01 -9.02 -0.56
C LEU A 85 7.87 -10.22 -0.99
N THR A 86 8.81 -10.01 -1.91
CA THR A 86 9.78 -11.03 -2.33
C THR A 86 10.98 -11.17 -1.37
N GLY A 87 11.07 -10.34 -0.33
CA GLY A 87 12.14 -10.39 0.67
C GLY A 87 13.46 -9.77 0.24
N ILE A 88 13.53 -9.10 -0.93
CA ILE A 88 14.76 -8.48 -1.43
C ILE A 88 15.06 -7.20 -0.67
N VAL A 89 14.05 -6.31 -0.56
CA VAL A 89 14.17 -5.02 0.11
C VAL A 89 13.30 -5.05 1.37
N THR A 90 13.85 -5.57 2.47
CA THR A 90 13.14 -5.68 3.77
C THR A 90 13.86 -4.86 4.84
N GLY A 91 14.83 -5.44 5.51
CA GLY A 91 15.61 -4.80 6.56
C GLY A 91 16.77 -5.68 7.03
N PRO A 92 17.69 -5.11 7.84
CA PRO A 92 18.85 -5.83 8.35
C PRO A 92 18.49 -6.97 9.31
N ASN A 93 17.34 -6.89 9.98
CA ASN A 93 16.90 -7.93 10.90
C ASN A 93 15.99 -8.94 10.18
N ARG A 94 16.44 -10.19 10.04
CA ARG A 94 15.68 -11.30 9.42
C ARG A 94 15.43 -12.45 10.40
N THR A 95 15.74 -12.25 11.67
CA THR A 95 15.63 -13.29 12.70
C THR A 95 14.30 -13.17 13.47
N PRO A 96 13.65 -14.30 13.82
CA PRO A 96 12.49 -14.30 14.70
C PRO A 96 12.80 -13.63 16.05
N LEU A 97 11.81 -12.97 16.64
CA LEU A 97 11.98 -12.32 17.94
C LEU A 97 12.17 -13.37 19.06
N ALA A 98 13.29 -13.30 19.79
CA ALA A 98 13.48 -14.08 21.01
C ALA A 98 12.62 -13.53 22.16
N GLU A 99 12.08 -14.40 23.01
CA GLU A 99 11.21 -14.03 24.14
C GLU A 99 11.95 -13.13 25.17
N GLY A 100 11.20 -12.25 25.85
CA GLY A 100 11.74 -11.46 26.99
C GLY A 100 12.27 -10.04 26.69
N HIS A 101 11.96 -9.45 25.53
CA HIS A 101 12.39 -8.08 25.20
C HIS A 101 11.42 -7.02 25.75
N SER A 102 11.96 -5.87 26.17
CA SER A 102 11.14 -4.69 26.49
C SER A 102 10.33 -4.23 25.28
N GLU A 103 9.18 -3.57 25.51
CA GLU A 103 8.31 -3.11 24.41
C GLU A 103 9.04 -2.18 23.43
N TRP A 104 9.97 -1.36 23.92
CA TRP A 104 10.82 -0.52 23.08
C TRP A 104 11.86 -1.31 22.27
N GLY A 105 12.49 -2.32 22.88
CA GLY A 105 13.42 -3.22 22.19
C GLY A 105 12.74 -4.04 21.09
N ARG A 106 11.46 -4.42 21.31
CA ARG A 106 10.62 -5.06 20.29
C ARG A 106 10.28 -4.11 19.14
N PHE A 107 9.95 -2.84 19.45
CA PHE A 107 9.69 -1.81 18.43
C PHE A 107 10.90 -1.62 17.51
N LEU A 108 12.10 -1.39 18.07
CA LEU A 108 13.31 -1.21 17.27
C LEU A 108 13.61 -2.41 16.38
N LYS A 109 13.46 -3.63 16.92
CA LYS A 109 13.67 -4.87 16.15
C LYS A 109 12.64 -5.07 15.05
N ALA A 110 11.36 -4.72 15.29
CA ALA A 110 10.29 -4.78 14.31
C ALA A 110 10.45 -3.71 13.22
N THR A 111 10.83 -2.49 13.57
CA THR A 111 11.16 -1.44 12.59
C THR A 111 12.39 -1.85 11.76
N GLY A 112 13.36 -2.51 12.40
CA GLY A 112 14.55 -3.05 11.74
C GLY A 112 14.29 -4.16 10.72
N THR A 113 13.14 -4.86 10.75
CA THR A 113 12.80 -5.87 9.73
C THR A 113 12.27 -5.24 8.44
N VAL A 114 11.75 -4.01 8.52
CA VAL A 114 11.14 -3.28 7.38
C VAL A 114 11.90 -2.01 6.98
N ALA A 115 13.00 -1.68 7.67
CA ALA A 115 13.68 -0.39 7.56
C ALA A 115 14.10 0.01 6.14
N TYR A 116 14.60 -0.92 5.32
CA TYR A 116 15.02 -0.61 3.95
C TYR A 116 13.82 -0.34 3.04
N HIS A 117 12.71 -1.07 3.25
CA HIS A 117 11.46 -0.81 2.55
C HIS A 117 10.88 0.56 2.93
N GLU A 118 10.87 0.92 4.23
CA GLU A 118 10.42 2.25 4.66
C GLU A 118 11.30 3.36 4.11
N ALA A 119 12.62 3.19 4.12
CA ALA A 119 13.55 4.16 3.57
C ALA A 119 13.31 4.37 2.06
N LEU A 120 13.03 3.30 1.32
CA LEU A 120 12.72 3.37 -0.11
C LEU A 120 11.38 4.07 -0.39
N LEU A 121 10.34 3.77 0.40
CA LEU A 121 9.06 4.47 0.31
C LEU A 121 9.20 5.96 0.67
N LEU A 122 9.94 6.27 1.74
CA LEU A 122 10.21 7.65 2.16
C LEU A 122 10.99 8.41 1.08
N ALA A 123 12.01 7.80 0.49
CA ALA A 123 12.77 8.40 -0.60
C ALA A 123 11.87 8.69 -1.82
N GLY A 124 11.00 7.74 -2.19
CA GLY A 124 10.01 7.94 -3.24
C GLY A 124 9.05 9.08 -2.94
N PHE A 125 8.50 9.12 -1.72
CA PHE A 125 7.61 10.18 -1.26
C PHE A 125 8.28 11.55 -1.29
N LEU A 126 9.48 11.68 -0.71
CA LEU A 126 10.24 12.94 -0.70
C LEU A 126 10.56 13.42 -2.12
N THR A 127 10.93 12.51 -3.03
CA THR A 127 11.20 12.87 -4.43
C THR A 127 9.98 13.51 -5.08
N LEU A 128 8.78 12.94 -4.87
CA LEU A 128 7.54 13.48 -5.43
C LEU A 128 7.13 14.79 -4.78
N VAL A 129 7.28 14.91 -3.45
CA VAL A 129 6.95 16.14 -2.72
C VAL A 129 7.89 17.28 -3.10
N LEU A 130 9.18 17.00 -3.26
CA LEU A 130 10.16 18.02 -3.68
C LEU A 130 9.98 18.45 -5.14
N ALA A 131 9.44 17.57 -5.99
CA ALA A 131 9.07 17.92 -7.36
C ALA A 131 7.75 18.71 -7.47
N ALA A 132 6.87 18.63 -6.46
CA ALA A 132 5.53 19.20 -6.51
C ALA A 132 5.46 20.75 -6.65
N PRO A 133 6.31 21.56 -6.00
CA PRO A 133 6.21 23.03 -6.08
C PRO A 133 6.41 23.60 -7.49
N ALA A 134 7.15 22.89 -8.34
CA ALA A 134 7.40 23.30 -9.73
C ALA A 134 6.47 22.61 -10.74
N ALA A 135 5.53 21.79 -10.27
CA ALA A 135 4.66 20.98 -11.12
C ALA A 135 3.29 21.63 -11.32
N GLU A 136 2.77 21.55 -12.54
CA GLU A 136 1.40 21.94 -12.88
C GLU A 136 0.38 20.88 -12.43
N ASN A 137 0.85 19.65 -12.23
CA ASN A 137 0.06 18.51 -11.76
C ASN A 137 0.77 17.78 -10.62
N THR A 138 0.13 17.80 -9.44
CA THR A 138 0.66 17.23 -8.20
C THR A 138 0.03 15.90 -7.82
N ILE A 139 -0.78 15.29 -8.72
CA ILE A 139 -1.56 14.10 -8.40
C ILE A 139 -0.70 12.91 -7.96
N ALA A 140 0.49 12.75 -8.54
CA ALA A 140 1.39 11.66 -8.22
C ALA A 140 1.87 11.77 -6.77
N ALA A 141 2.20 12.98 -6.30
CA ALA A 141 2.59 13.25 -4.93
C ALA A 141 1.45 12.95 -3.94
N TRP A 142 0.22 13.40 -4.25
CA TRP A 142 -0.95 13.11 -3.42
C TRP A 142 -1.28 11.61 -3.35
N THR A 143 -1.24 10.93 -4.50
CA THR A 143 -1.49 9.49 -4.60
C THR A 143 -0.49 8.70 -3.76
N PHE A 144 0.81 9.00 -3.92
CA PHE A 144 1.86 8.34 -3.18
C PHE A 144 1.80 8.69 -1.68
N GLY A 145 1.48 9.94 -1.34
CA GLY A 145 1.33 10.40 0.05
C GLY A 145 0.22 9.68 0.79
N VAL A 146 -0.96 9.52 0.16
CA VAL A 146 -2.08 8.76 0.74
C VAL A 146 -1.66 7.31 1.00
N LEU A 147 -1.03 6.65 0.03
CA LEU A 147 -0.54 5.29 0.19
C LEU A 147 0.49 5.19 1.33
N TYR A 148 1.44 6.12 1.39
CA TYR A 148 2.49 6.14 2.40
C TYR A 148 1.91 6.32 3.81
N ILE A 149 1.05 7.31 4.01
CA ILE A 149 0.43 7.59 5.31
C ILE A 149 -0.48 6.44 5.73
N ALA A 150 -1.31 5.93 4.82
CA ALA A 150 -2.16 4.77 5.09
C ALA A 150 -1.34 3.53 5.47
N ARG A 151 -0.20 3.31 4.80
CA ARG A 151 0.72 2.19 5.06
C ARG A 151 1.37 2.32 6.45
N ILE A 152 1.82 3.50 6.84
CA ILE A 152 2.36 3.75 8.17
C ILE A 152 1.27 3.57 9.23
N SER A 153 0.07 4.10 9.00
CA SER A 153 -1.07 3.91 9.90
C SER A 153 -1.43 2.44 10.09
N ALA A 154 -1.50 1.66 9.00
CA ALA A 154 -1.72 0.22 9.03
C ALA A 154 -0.65 -0.51 9.87
N LYS A 155 0.65 -0.22 9.62
CA LYS A 155 1.76 -0.84 10.36
C LYS A 155 1.72 -0.51 11.84
N LEU A 156 1.40 0.73 12.21
CA LEU A 156 1.23 1.13 13.60
C LEU A 156 0.06 0.40 14.26
N ASN A 157 -1.10 0.30 13.59
CA ASN A 157 -2.25 -0.46 14.09
C ASN A 157 -1.89 -1.94 14.30
N LEU A 158 -1.18 -2.58 13.36
CA LEU A 158 -0.70 -3.96 13.51
C LEU A 158 0.32 -4.13 14.65
N TYR A 159 1.22 -3.16 14.84
CA TYR A 159 2.24 -3.20 15.89
C TYR A 159 1.63 -3.06 17.30
N PHE A 160 0.77 -2.07 17.47
CA PHE A 160 0.06 -1.80 18.72
C PHE A 160 -1.01 -2.86 19.02
N GLY A 161 -1.52 -3.47 17.97
CA GLY A 161 -2.32 -4.67 17.99
C GLY A 161 -3.75 -4.43 17.55
N VAL A 162 -4.20 -5.33 16.69
CA VAL A 162 -5.57 -5.40 16.17
C VAL A 162 -6.17 -6.78 16.46
N PRO A 163 -7.50 -6.90 16.53
CA PRO A 163 -8.16 -8.17 16.82
C PRO A 163 -7.91 -9.26 15.77
N ARG A 164 -7.61 -8.88 14.52
CA ARG A 164 -7.38 -9.82 13.41
C ARG A 164 -6.13 -9.44 12.62
N ILE A 165 -5.24 -10.41 12.43
CA ILE A 165 -4.07 -10.30 11.56
C ILE A 165 -4.24 -11.34 10.45
N ASN A 166 -4.36 -10.89 9.20
CA ASN A 166 -4.49 -11.77 8.05
C ASN A 166 -3.11 -12.35 7.66
N THR A 167 -2.60 -13.29 8.45
CA THR A 167 -1.29 -13.92 8.22
C THR A 167 -1.25 -14.78 6.96
N GLU A 168 -2.41 -15.16 6.41
CA GLU A 168 -2.54 -15.97 5.18
C GLU A 168 -2.06 -15.27 3.90
N PHE A 169 -1.90 -13.93 3.92
CA PHE A 169 -1.37 -13.16 2.80
C PHE A 169 0.13 -12.91 2.89
N ILE A 170 0.79 -13.31 3.99
CA ILE A 170 2.20 -13.03 4.22
C ILE A 170 3.04 -14.10 3.52
N PRO A 171 3.89 -13.71 2.54
CA PRO A 171 4.77 -14.64 1.85
C PRO A 171 5.81 -15.28 2.79
N THR A 172 6.27 -16.46 2.42
CA THR A 172 7.28 -17.26 3.15
C THR A 172 8.55 -16.47 3.51
N PRO A 173 9.11 -15.61 2.63
CA PRO A 173 10.25 -14.76 3.00
C PRO A 173 9.98 -13.79 4.16
N LEU A 174 8.72 -13.45 4.38
CA LEU A 174 8.24 -12.56 5.44
C LEU A 174 7.60 -13.31 6.62
N ALA A 175 7.73 -14.64 6.68
CA ALA A 175 7.14 -15.47 7.73
C ALA A 175 7.64 -15.14 9.15
N HIS A 176 8.75 -14.40 9.27
CA HIS A 176 9.25 -13.89 10.55
C HIS A 176 8.50 -12.64 11.04
N LEU A 177 7.83 -11.87 10.17
CA LEU A 177 7.13 -10.63 10.54
C LEU A 177 5.97 -10.83 11.53
N PRO A 178 5.11 -11.85 11.40
CA PRO A 178 4.03 -12.09 12.36
C PRO A 178 4.50 -12.27 13.80
N SER A 179 5.73 -12.75 14.02
CA SER A 179 6.30 -12.89 15.37
C SER A 179 6.49 -11.55 16.10
N HIS A 180 6.49 -10.43 15.36
CA HIS A 180 6.57 -9.08 15.91
C HIS A 180 5.21 -8.43 16.13
N PHE A 181 4.14 -8.94 15.49
CA PHE A 181 2.79 -8.40 15.62
C PHE A 181 2.12 -8.88 16.91
N ARG A 182 1.21 -8.05 17.44
CA ARG A 182 0.44 -8.38 18.64
C ARG A 182 -1.02 -8.56 18.27
N ILE A 183 -1.60 -9.71 18.61
CA ILE A 183 -3.07 -9.83 18.63
C ILE A 183 -3.53 -9.21 19.95
N ALA A 184 -4.21 -8.07 19.89
CA ALA A 184 -4.68 -7.34 21.07
C ALA A 184 -6.10 -6.83 20.88
N ARG A 185 -6.80 -6.57 22.01
CA ARG A 185 -8.06 -5.82 21.99
C ARG A 185 -7.78 -4.39 21.54
N MET A 186 -8.77 -3.79 20.87
CA MET A 186 -8.70 -2.47 20.23
C MET A 186 -7.91 -1.41 21.03
N ASN A 187 -6.85 -0.87 20.44
CA ASN A 187 -6.10 0.29 20.96
C ASN A 187 -6.72 1.60 20.43
N TRP A 188 -6.64 2.70 21.19
CA TRP A 188 -6.91 4.09 20.79
C TRP A 188 -6.27 4.55 19.47
N VAL A 189 -5.18 3.94 19.03
CA VAL A 189 -4.58 4.21 17.70
C VAL A 189 -5.55 3.90 16.56
N PHE A 190 -6.41 2.90 16.73
CA PHE A 190 -7.41 2.52 15.74
C PHE A 190 -8.49 3.60 15.52
N PRO A 191 -9.25 4.06 16.54
CA PRO A 191 -10.25 5.11 16.34
C PRO A 191 -9.63 6.42 15.85
N LEU A 192 -8.39 6.74 16.24
CA LEU A 192 -7.67 7.90 15.69
C LEU A 192 -7.40 7.74 14.18
N SER A 193 -6.94 6.57 13.75
CA SER A 193 -6.67 6.26 12.34
C SER A 193 -7.95 6.32 11.51
N ILE A 194 -9.04 5.72 12.01
CA ILE A 194 -10.35 5.75 11.37
C ILE A 194 -10.90 7.19 11.29
N ALA A 195 -10.81 7.96 12.37
CA ALA A 195 -11.24 9.35 12.38
C ALA A 195 -10.46 10.19 11.37
N GLY A 196 -9.14 10.05 11.32
CA GLY A 196 -8.27 10.75 10.37
C GLY A 196 -8.58 10.40 8.91
N LEU A 197 -8.71 9.11 8.59
CA LEU A 197 -9.06 8.65 7.25
C LEU A 197 -10.49 9.06 6.85
N THR A 198 -11.45 8.99 7.78
CA THR A 198 -12.82 9.45 7.56
C THR A 198 -12.85 10.94 7.26
N LEU A 199 -12.13 11.74 8.04
CA LEU A 199 -12.01 13.18 7.81
C LEU A 199 -11.38 13.47 6.45
N ALA A 200 -10.32 12.75 6.07
CA ALA A 200 -9.67 12.91 4.77
C ALA A 200 -10.62 12.58 3.60
N VAL A 201 -11.45 11.53 3.72
CA VAL A 201 -12.50 11.21 2.73
C VAL A 201 -13.54 12.33 2.66
N VAL A 202 -14.02 12.82 3.80
CA VAL A 202 -15.00 13.91 3.86
C VAL A 202 -14.45 15.18 3.20
N VAL A 203 -13.20 15.55 3.51
CA VAL A 203 -12.51 16.69 2.88
C VAL A 203 -12.39 16.48 1.37
N GLY A 204 -12.03 15.28 0.91
CA GLY A 204 -11.97 14.96 -0.51
C GLY A 204 -13.32 15.07 -1.22
N VAL A 205 -14.40 14.59 -0.59
CA VAL A 205 -15.77 14.73 -1.12
C VAL A 205 -16.22 16.19 -1.15
N GLN A 206 -15.89 16.99 -0.13
CA GLN A 206 -16.17 18.43 -0.13
C GLN A 206 -15.38 19.15 -1.23
N ALA A 207 -14.11 18.79 -1.42
CA ALA A 207 -13.27 19.34 -2.47
C ALA A 207 -13.82 19.03 -3.88
N LEU A 208 -14.45 17.88 -4.09
CA LEU A 208 -15.17 17.58 -5.33
C LEU A 208 -16.32 18.56 -5.61
N GLY A 209 -17.00 19.05 -4.57
CA GLY A 209 -18.12 19.98 -4.71
C GLY A 209 -17.70 21.40 -5.13
N VAL A 210 -16.42 21.75 -4.95
CA VAL A 210 -15.86 23.08 -5.29
C VAL A 210 -14.84 23.02 -6.43
N ALA A 211 -14.57 21.84 -6.98
CA ALA A 211 -13.64 21.65 -8.09
C ALA A 211 -14.11 22.43 -9.33
N THR A 212 -13.18 23.15 -9.96
CA THR A 212 -13.48 24.10 -11.04
C THR A 212 -13.12 23.57 -12.42
N SER A 213 -12.20 22.60 -12.50
CA SER A 213 -11.74 22.03 -13.77
C SER A 213 -11.96 20.51 -13.85
N PRO A 214 -12.16 19.95 -15.06
CA PRO A 214 -12.30 18.49 -15.22
C PRO A 214 -11.09 17.69 -14.74
N ALA A 215 -9.88 18.24 -14.87
CA ALA A 215 -8.65 17.61 -14.39
C ALA A 215 -8.61 17.56 -12.86
N GLU A 216 -8.94 18.67 -12.21
CA GLU A 216 -9.07 18.77 -10.75
C GLU A 216 -10.13 17.80 -10.22
N THR A 217 -11.32 17.77 -10.82
CA THR A 217 -12.38 16.81 -10.46
C THR A 217 -11.90 15.36 -10.55
N ALA A 218 -11.24 14.99 -11.63
CA ALA A 218 -10.71 13.63 -11.80
C ALA A 218 -9.63 13.32 -10.74
N GLY A 219 -8.72 14.26 -10.48
CA GLY A 219 -7.64 14.07 -9.51
C GLY A 219 -8.14 13.89 -8.09
N ILE A 220 -9.02 14.79 -7.63
CA ILE A 220 -9.65 14.69 -6.32
C ILE A 220 -10.44 13.38 -6.20
N ALA A 221 -11.18 12.98 -7.25
CA ALA A 221 -11.96 11.75 -7.22
C ALA A 221 -11.07 10.50 -7.07
N LEU A 222 -9.94 10.43 -7.80
CA LEU A 222 -8.97 9.33 -7.70
C LEU A 222 -8.37 9.24 -6.29
N VAL A 223 -7.88 10.35 -5.74
CA VAL A 223 -7.24 10.39 -4.41
C VAL A 223 -8.26 10.12 -3.29
N THR A 224 -9.48 10.65 -3.43
CA THR A 224 -10.57 10.40 -2.48
C THR A 224 -10.99 8.94 -2.48
N ALA A 225 -11.14 8.34 -3.66
CA ALA A 225 -11.45 6.91 -3.78
C ALA A 225 -10.34 6.05 -3.17
N LEU A 226 -9.07 6.39 -3.40
CA LEU A 226 -7.94 5.67 -2.81
C LEU A 226 -7.91 5.80 -1.28
N THR A 227 -8.18 6.99 -0.74
CA THR A 227 -8.32 7.20 0.70
C THR A 227 -9.48 6.42 1.29
N ALA A 228 -10.61 6.33 0.58
CA ALA A 228 -11.76 5.52 1.00
C ALA A 228 -11.45 4.01 0.99
N LEU A 229 -10.65 3.53 0.04
CA LEU A 229 -10.15 2.15 0.04
C LEU A 229 -9.22 1.89 1.22
N ALA A 230 -8.31 2.83 1.54
CA ALA A 230 -7.48 2.75 2.73
C ALA A 230 -8.33 2.71 4.00
N LEU A 231 -9.37 3.55 4.11
CA LEU A 231 -10.32 3.53 5.22
C LEU A 231 -11.02 2.17 5.34
N LEU A 232 -11.47 1.61 4.22
CA LEU A 232 -12.08 0.28 4.18
C LEU A 232 -11.10 -0.78 4.68
N GLU A 233 -9.85 -0.78 4.20
CA GLU A 233 -8.81 -1.70 4.62
C GLU A 233 -8.58 -1.64 6.14
N HIS A 234 -8.59 -0.44 6.74
CA HIS A 234 -8.47 -0.29 8.18
C HIS A 234 -9.66 -0.90 8.92
N TRP A 235 -10.89 -0.69 8.44
CA TRP A 235 -12.06 -1.36 9.00
C TRP A 235 -11.98 -2.88 8.93
N LEU A 236 -11.44 -3.45 7.84
CA LEU A 236 -11.26 -4.90 7.70
C LEU A 236 -10.27 -5.50 8.72
N MET A 237 -9.34 -4.71 9.27
CA MET A 237 -8.45 -5.17 10.35
C MET A 237 -9.19 -5.46 11.67
N VAL A 238 -10.40 -4.92 11.84
CA VAL A 238 -11.20 -5.05 13.07
C VAL A 238 -12.49 -5.83 12.83
N LEU A 239 -13.13 -5.65 11.67
CA LEU A 239 -14.35 -6.35 11.34
C LEU A 239 -14.05 -7.84 11.11
N PRO A 240 -14.90 -8.76 11.63
CA PRO A 240 -14.72 -10.19 11.43
C PRO A 240 -15.13 -10.66 10.03
N LEU A 241 -14.89 -9.85 8.99
CA LEU A 241 -15.20 -10.20 7.60
C LEU A 241 -14.12 -11.14 7.05
N PRO A 242 -14.50 -12.23 6.38
CA PRO A 242 -13.52 -13.15 5.82
C PRO A 242 -12.93 -12.55 4.54
N ASP A 243 -11.99 -11.63 4.68
CA ASP A 243 -11.29 -10.97 3.56
C ASP A 243 -10.60 -12.01 2.66
N ALA A 244 -10.17 -13.11 3.27
CA ALA A 244 -9.69 -14.32 2.60
C ALA A 244 -10.68 -14.88 1.57
N ARG A 245 -12.01 -14.69 1.72
CA ARG A 245 -13.00 -15.13 0.73
C ARG A 245 -12.98 -14.29 -0.55
N LEU A 246 -12.65 -13.00 -0.48
CA LEU A 246 -12.53 -12.17 -1.68
C LEU A 246 -11.33 -12.60 -2.54
N TRP A 247 -10.32 -13.19 -1.91
CA TRP A 247 -9.08 -13.67 -2.53
C TRP A 247 -8.92 -15.19 -2.48
N ARG A 248 -9.99 -15.93 -2.18
CA ARG A 248 -9.95 -17.39 -1.91
C ARG A 248 -9.45 -18.20 -3.09
N TRP A 249 -9.73 -17.72 -4.30
CA TRP A 249 -9.25 -18.26 -5.56
C TRP A 249 -7.72 -18.19 -5.71
N MET A 250 -7.03 -17.42 -4.85
CA MET A 250 -5.57 -17.33 -4.83
C MET A 250 -4.93 -18.03 -3.64
N LEU A 251 -5.65 -18.28 -2.54
CA LEU A 251 -5.14 -18.88 -1.29
C LEU A 251 -4.89 -20.39 -1.44
N PRO A 252 -3.84 -20.95 -0.82
CA PRO A 252 -3.63 -22.40 -0.81
C PRO A 252 -4.82 -23.10 -0.14
N GLU A 253 -5.16 -24.30 -0.62
CA GLU A 253 -6.12 -25.14 0.08
C GLU A 253 -5.63 -25.35 1.52
N PRO A 254 -6.52 -25.25 2.53
CA PRO A 254 -6.15 -25.54 3.90
C PRO A 254 -5.49 -26.91 3.95
N LYS A 255 -4.23 -26.98 4.43
CA LYS A 255 -3.61 -28.28 4.71
C LYS A 255 -4.54 -29.01 5.67
N ALA A 256 -5.07 -30.16 5.22
CA ALA A 256 -5.89 -31.02 6.05
C ALA A 256 -5.13 -31.29 7.36
N PRO A 257 -5.80 -31.22 8.52
CA PRO A 257 -5.14 -31.49 9.79
C PRO A 257 -4.53 -32.88 9.72
N GLN A 258 -3.21 -32.95 9.91
CA GLN A 258 -2.51 -34.22 10.10
C GLN A 258 -3.08 -34.82 11.39
N ARG A 259 -3.87 -35.88 11.23
CA ARG A 259 -4.41 -36.69 12.34
C ARG A 259 -3.31 -37.54 12.95
#